data_AF-A0A2N8NRE1-F1
#
_entry.id   AF-A0A2N8NRE1-F1
#
_cell.length_a   1.000
_cell.length_b   1.000
_cell.length_c   1.000
_cell.angle_alpha   90.00
_cell.angle_beta   90.00
_cell.angle_gamma   90.00
#
_symmetry.space_group_name_H-M   'P 1'
#
loop_
_entity.id
_entity.type
_entity.pdbx_description
1 polymer ?
#
loop_
_entity_poly.entity_id
_entity_poly.type
_entity_poly.pdbx_seq_one_letter_code
_entity_poly.pdbx_strand_id
1 'polypeptide(L)'
;MRLGTGPSDVAGRREWVGGLFAGGDRALPGLLPGFTADGSGALVLPESCDVGGRPSVVTLTSSFTDAVDRGSHPGFPEDSPARTGELLVRAANRATETTRCSEAPSLRLRPEPLASSTPPAPDAPAGRCAIPGLGEDAAGEHLTDTVAGGAGDDLQSCAVAEGDDGRPAARFTMVGRPRIVALFDGLTGDSPPAPGWRGRGRMDAAGALLRAECDGRPTVFAMRVGPGRTHTRLDDPRRSFPAFVDAVAARIGCAPLHTG
;
A
#
# COMPACT_ATOMS: atom_id res chain seq x y z
N MET A 1 -14.22 -8.09 -11.13
CA MET A 1 -14.60 -7.21 -9.99
C MET A 1 -15.00 -8.09 -8.82
N ARG A 2 -14.62 -7.72 -7.60
CA ARG A 2 -15.11 -8.34 -6.36
C ARG A 2 -15.56 -7.25 -5.38
N LEU A 3 -16.61 -7.52 -4.62
CA LEU A 3 -17.05 -6.71 -3.48
C LEU A 3 -16.97 -7.60 -2.23
N GLY A 4 -16.37 -7.12 -1.16
CA GLY A 4 -16.42 -7.85 0.11
C GLY A 4 -15.66 -7.19 1.26
N THR A 5 -15.82 -7.76 2.44
CA THR A 5 -15.14 -7.38 3.69
C THR A 5 -14.04 -8.37 4.08
N GLY A 6 -13.47 -9.12 3.13
CA GLY A 6 -12.46 -10.16 3.37
C GLY A 6 -12.87 -11.25 4.37
N PRO A 7 -11.91 -12.13 4.77
CA PRO A 7 -12.13 -13.15 5.79
C PRO A 7 -12.42 -12.56 7.17
N SER A 8 -13.12 -13.31 8.03
CA SER A 8 -13.45 -12.89 9.39
C SER A 8 -12.35 -13.19 10.41
N ASP A 9 -11.50 -14.17 10.15
CA ASP A 9 -10.37 -14.49 11.03
C ASP A 9 -9.19 -13.52 10.79
N VAL A 10 -8.43 -13.23 11.84
CA VAL A 10 -7.36 -12.21 11.81
C VAL A 10 -6.25 -12.55 10.82
N ALA A 11 -5.89 -13.84 10.70
CA ALA A 11 -4.79 -14.27 9.84
C ALA A 11 -5.15 -14.13 8.35
N GLY A 12 -6.31 -14.66 7.95
CA GLY A 12 -6.87 -14.53 6.61
C GLY A 12 -7.19 -13.08 6.27
N ARG A 13 -7.67 -12.29 7.23
CA ARG A 13 -7.90 -10.84 7.03
C ARG A 13 -6.60 -10.10 6.75
N ARG A 14 -5.52 -10.40 7.50
CA ARG A 14 -4.20 -9.80 7.27
C ARG A 14 -3.66 -10.14 5.90
N GLU A 15 -3.75 -11.40 5.48
CA GLU A 15 -3.33 -11.81 4.14
C GLU A 15 -4.15 -11.11 3.06
N TRP A 16 -5.47 -11.04 3.24
CA TRP A 16 -6.38 -10.36 2.32
C TRP A 16 -6.06 -8.87 2.18
N VAL A 17 -5.91 -8.14 3.29
CA VAL A 17 -5.54 -6.70 3.26
C VAL A 17 -4.19 -6.52 2.60
N GLY A 18 -3.20 -7.33 2.98
CA GLY A 18 -1.86 -7.29 2.39
C GLY A 18 -1.81 -7.70 0.91
N GLY A 19 -2.83 -8.40 0.41
CA GLY A 19 -2.99 -8.76 -1.00
C GLY A 19 -3.68 -7.68 -1.83
N LEU A 20 -4.27 -6.66 -1.20
CA LEU A 20 -4.82 -5.50 -1.92
C LEU A 20 -3.70 -4.64 -2.52
N PHE A 21 -2.56 -4.53 -1.81
CA PHE A 21 -1.42 -3.70 -2.18
C PHE A 21 -0.41 -4.51 -2.99
N ALA A 22 -0.25 -4.16 -4.27
CA ALA A 22 0.67 -4.86 -5.16
C ALA A 22 2.13 -4.44 -4.95
N GLY A 23 2.36 -3.27 -4.33
CA GLY A 23 3.66 -2.59 -4.32
C GLY A 23 3.81 -1.76 -5.58
N GLY A 24 4.02 -0.45 -5.43
CA GLY A 24 3.85 0.49 -6.54
C GLY A 24 2.38 0.88 -6.75
N ASP A 25 1.59 0.93 -5.68
CA ASP A 25 0.23 1.45 -5.72
C ASP A 25 0.20 2.99 -5.78
N ARG A 26 -0.62 3.55 -6.67
CA ARG A 26 -0.89 5.00 -6.79
C ARG A 26 -2.25 5.34 -6.20
N ALA A 27 -2.30 6.41 -5.44
CA ALA A 27 -3.55 6.86 -4.83
C ALA A 27 -4.54 7.32 -5.90
N LEU A 28 -5.84 7.09 -5.68
CA LEU A 28 -6.85 7.70 -6.53
C LEU A 28 -6.89 9.22 -6.28
N PRO A 29 -7.08 10.03 -7.34
CA PRO A 29 -7.11 11.47 -7.22
C PRO A 29 -8.35 11.96 -6.47
N GLY A 30 -8.27 13.18 -5.91
CA GLY A 30 -9.38 13.79 -5.18
C GLY A 30 -9.62 13.18 -3.80
N LEU A 31 -8.58 12.60 -3.18
CA LEU A 31 -8.60 11.99 -1.84
C LEU A 31 -9.59 10.82 -1.71
N LEU A 32 -9.97 10.18 -2.81
CA LEU A 32 -10.81 8.99 -2.75
C LEU A 32 -10.09 7.87 -1.97
N PRO A 33 -10.80 7.09 -1.14
CA PRO A 33 -10.19 6.05 -0.31
C PRO A 33 -9.89 4.78 -1.13
N GLY A 34 -9.05 4.92 -2.16
CA GLY A 34 -8.66 3.83 -3.03
C GLY A 34 -7.34 4.13 -3.75
N PHE A 35 -6.86 3.12 -4.44
CA PHE A 35 -5.58 3.12 -5.13
C PHE A 35 -5.61 2.15 -6.32
N THR A 36 -4.69 2.35 -7.25
CA THR A 36 -4.49 1.50 -8.42
C THR A 36 -3.04 1.05 -8.51
N ALA A 37 -2.84 -0.15 -9.03
CA ALA A 37 -1.53 -0.68 -9.38
C ALA A 37 -1.61 -1.34 -10.74
N ASP A 38 -0.48 -1.81 -11.25
CA ASP A 38 -0.44 -2.50 -12.53
C ASP A 38 -1.34 -3.75 -12.49
N GLY A 39 -2.38 -3.74 -13.32
CA GLY A 39 -3.32 -4.85 -13.40
C GLY A 39 -4.31 -4.98 -12.22
N SER A 40 -4.32 -4.07 -11.25
CA SER A 40 -5.25 -4.16 -10.11
C SER A 40 -5.61 -2.81 -9.50
N GLY A 41 -6.60 -2.83 -8.60
CA GLY A 41 -6.89 -1.68 -7.76
C GLY A 41 -8.03 -1.95 -6.79
N ALA A 42 -8.13 -1.07 -5.80
CA ALA A 42 -9.07 -1.19 -4.70
C ALA A 42 -9.68 0.17 -4.36
N LEU A 43 -10.96 0.17 -3.99
CA LEU A 43 -11.64 1.34 -3.43
C LEU A 43 -12.46 0.90 -2.22
N VAL A 44 -12.21 1.53 -1.07
CA VAL A 44 -12.95 1.29 0.16
C VAL A 44 -14.25 2.10 0.11
N LEU A 45 -15.38 1.42 0.29
CA LEU A 45 -16.70 2.07 0.29
C LEU A 45 -16.88 2.94 1.55
N PRO A 46 -17.85 3.87 1.55
CA PRO A 46 -18.21 4.64 2.76
C PRO A 46 -18.53 3.74 3.96
N GLU A 47 -18.38 4.28 5.17
CA GLU A 47 -18.62 3.57 6.44
C GLU A 47 -20.04 3.00 6.55
N SER A 48 -21.03 3.67 5.97
CA SER A 48 -22.41 3.18 5.93
C SER A 48 -22.56 1.85 5.16
N CYS A 49 -21.54 1.44 4.42
CA CYS A 49 -21.45 0.15 3.73
C CYS A 49 -20.70 -0.93 4.51
N ASP A 50 -20.42 -0.70 5.79
CA ASP A 50 -19.69 -1.66 6.61
C ASP A 50 -20.58 -2.81 7.04
N VAL A 51 -20.02 -4.01 6.96
CA VAL A 51 -20.71 -5.23 7.34
C VAL A 51 -20.05 -5.78 8.59
N GLY A 52 -20.79 -5.75 9.71
CA GLY A 52 -20.27 -6.15 11.02
C GLY A 52 -19.09 -5.28 11.48
N GLY A 53 -19.16 -3.97 11.21
CA GLY A 53 -18.12 -2.99 11.58
C GLY A 53 -16.84 -3.10 10.76
N ARG A 54 -16.84 -3.85 9.64
CA ARG A 54 -15.68 -4.01 8.77
C ARG A 54 -15.85 -3.27 7.45
N PRO A 55 -14.81 -2.57 6.98
CA PRO A 55 -14.84 -1.90 5.69
C PRO A 55 -15.13 -2.83 4.51
N SER A 56 -16.14 -2.46 3.72
CA SER A 56 -16.41 -3.05 2.41
C SER A 56 -15.50 -2.47 1.35
N VAL A 57 -14.90 -3.33 0.53
CA VAL A 57 -13.96 -2.94 -0.53
C VAL A 57 -14.42 -3.48 -1.86
N VAL A 58 -14.36 -2.62 -2.89
CA VAL A 58 -14.45 -3.01 -4.29
C VAL A 58 -13.05 -3.19 -4.84
N THR A 59 -12.78 -4.34 -5.42
CA THR A 59 -11.50 -4.61 -6.09
C THR A 59 -11.70 -4.94 -7.57
N LEU A 60 -10.75 -4.49 -8.37
CA LEU A 60 -10.60 -4.87 -9.78
C LEU A 60 -9.25 -5.54 -9.95
N THR A 61 -9.25 -6.62 -10.71
CA THR A 61 -8.05 -7.32 -11.16
C THR A 61 -8.22 -7.58 -12.65
N SER A 62 -7.21 -7.25 -13.44
CA SER A 62 -7.09 -7.69 -14.82
C SER A 62 -6.94 -9.21 -14.83
N SER A 63 -7.69 -9.90 -15.69
CA SER A 63 -7.58 -11.34 -15.91
C SER A 63 -7.09 -11.65 -17.32
N PHE A 64 -6.37 -10.73 -17.97
CA PHE A 64 -5.74 -11.04 -19.26
C PHE A 64 -4.61 -12.04 -19.04
N THR A 65 -4.95 -13.32 -19.00
CA THR A 65 -4.03 -14.46 -18.93
C THR A 65 -3.66 -15.03 -20.30
N ASP A 66 -4.10 -14.42 -21.41
CA ASP A 66 -3.90 -14.93 -22.77
C ASP A 66 -2.84 -14.15 -23.59
N ALA A 67 -1.77 -13.68 -22.95
CA ALA A 67 -0.60 -13.15 -23.66
C ALA A 67 0.68 -13.89 -23.25
N VAL A 68 0.60 -15.22 -23.24
CA VAL A 68 1.77 -16.09 -23.04
C VAL A 68 2.76 -16.00 -24.24
N ASP A 69 2.38 -15.35 -25.33
CA ASP A 69 3.23 -15.16 -26.52
C ASP A 69 4.02 -13.84 -26.57
N ARG A 70 3.97 -12.98 -25.54
CA ARG A 70 4.71 -11.72 -25.53
C ARG A 70 5.29 -11.33 -24.17
N GLY A 71 6.15 -12.18 -23.59
CA GLY A 71 7.29 -11.81 -22.73
C GLY A 71 7.16 -10.82 -21.56
N SER A 72 5.98 -10.28 -21.26
CA SER A 72 5.75 -9.23 -20.27
C SER A 72 4.35 -9.41 -19.68
N HIS A 73 4.27 -9.42 -18.36
CA HIS A 73 3.04 -9.63 -17.59
C HIS A 73 1.91 -8.67 -18.03
N PRO A 74 0.68 -9.12 -18.35
CA PRO A 74 -0.39 -8.22 -18.77
C PRO A 74 -1.01 -7.53 -17.55
N GLY A 75 -0.34 -6.49 -17.07
CA GLY A 75 -0.99 -5.42 -16.35
C GLY A 75 -2.02 -4.71 -17.23
N PHE A 76 -2.86 -3.87 -16.64
CA PHE A 76 -3.57 -2.88 -17.46
C PHE A 76 -2.49 -2.03 -18.21
N PRO A 77 -2.74 -1.56 -19.45
CA PRO A 77 -1.75 -0.80 -20.24
C PRO A 77 -1.12 0.36 -19.42
N GLU A 78 0.11 0.80 -19.68
CA GLU A 78 0.76 1.85 -18.87
C GLU A 78 -0.06 3.16 -18.74
N ASP A 79 -0.95 3.44 -19.70
CA ASP A 79 -1.95 4.55 -19.68
C ASP A 79 -3.22 4.26 -18.82
N SER A 80 -3.22 3.18 -18.05
CA SER A 80 -4.41 2.66 -17.38
C SER A 80 -4.74 3.15 -15.98
N PRO A 81 -3.85 3.73 -15.15
CA PRO A 81 -4.22 4.04 -13.76
C PRO A 81 -5.47 4.93 -13.64
N ALA A 82 -5.60 5.92 -14.53
CA ALA A 82 -6.79 6.76 -14.61
C ALA A 82 -8.04 5.97 -15.02
N ARG A 83 -7.93 5.12 -16.05
CA ARG A 83 -9.02 4.28 -16.54
C ARG A 83 -9.46 3.22 -15.52
N THR A 84 -8.51 2.59 -14.84
CA THR A 84 -8.73 1.67 -13.71
C THR A 84 -9.41 2.41 -12.56
N GLY A 85 -8.98 3.63 -12.26
CA GLY A 85 -9.65 4.50 -11.29
C GLY A 85 -11.10 4.81 -11.65
N GLU A 86 -11.38 5.15 -12.91
CA GLU A 86 -12.75 5.39 -13.39
C GLU A 86 -13.63 4.14 -13.29
N LEU A 87 -13.06 2.98 -13.63
CA LEU A 87 -13.75 1.70 -13.50
C LEU A 87 -14.03 1.35 -12.03
N LEU A 88 -13.06 1.58 -11.13
CA LEU A 88 -13.25 1.39 -9.69
C LEU A 88 -14.36 2.28 -9.15
N VAL A 89 -14.36 3.57 -9.50
CA VAL A 89 -15.38 4.52 -9.05
C VAL A 89 -16.77 4.13 -9.57
N ARG A 90 -16.89 3.74 -10.84
CA ARG A 90 -18.15 3.23 -11.39
C ARG A 90 -18.62 1.96 -10.68
N ALA A 91 -17.72 1.00 -10.46
CA ALA A 91 -18.04 -0.24 -9.76
C ALA A 91 -18.44 0.01 -8.30
N ALA A 92 -17.80 0.96 -7.63
CA ALA A 92 -18.13 1.36 -6.27
C ALA A 92 -19.51 2.02 -6.19
N ASN A 93 -19.80 3.00 -7.06
CA ASN A 93 -21.13 3.62 -7.11
C ASN A 93 -22.23 2.60 -7.41
N ARG A 94 -21.97 1.65 -8.32
CA ARG A 94 -22.91 0.57 -8.60
C ARG A 94 -23.11 -0.34 -7.39
N ALA A 95 -22.05 -0.66 -6.66
CA ALA A 95 -22.13 -1.44 -5.44
C ALA A 95 -22.95 -0.73 -4.35
N THR A 96 -22.72 0.57 -4.13
CA THR A 96 -23.48 1.37 -3.14
C THR A 96 -24.96 1.47 -3.50
N GLU A 97 -25.29 1.66 -4.79
CA GLU A 97 -26.67 1.68 -5.28
C GLU A 97 -27.37 0.32 -5.06
N THR A 98 -26.70 -0.76 -5.44
CA THR A 98 -27.29 -2.11 -5.41
C THR A 98 -27.51 -2.59 -3.98
N THR A 99 -26.58 -2.27 -3.08
CA THR A 99 -26.67 -2.62 -1.66
C THR A 99 -27.46 -1.62 -0.83
N ARG A 100 -27.81 -0.45 -1.41
CA ARG A 100 -28.48 0.68 -0.74
C ARG A 100 -27.80 1.09 0.56
N CYS A 101 -26.48 0.92 0.61
CA CYS A 101 -25.72 1.14 1.84
C CYS A 101 -25.27 2.58 2.04
N SER A 102 -25.62 3.50 1.14
CA SER A 102 -25.20 4.89 1.25
C SER A 102 -26.22 5.82 0.62
N GLU A 103 -26.56 6.88 1.35
CA GLU A 103 -27.29 8.05 0.83
C GLU A 103 -26.35 9.19 0.43
N ALA A 104 -25.04 9.04 0.68
CA ALA A 104 -24.04 10.02 0.31
C ALA A 104 -23.95 10.21 -1.22
N PRO A 105 -23.52 11.40 -1.70
CA PRO A 105 -23.30 11.64 -3.11
C PRO A 105 -22.37 10.60 -3.72
N SER A 106 -22.64 10.21 -4.97
CA SER A 106 -21.80 9.28 -5.72
C SER A 106 -20.34 9.73 -5.70
N LEU A 107 -19.43 8.77 -5.54
CA LEU A 107 -18.00 8.99 -5.61
C LEU A 107 -17.63 9.51 -7.00
N ARG A 108 -16.72 10.49 -7.05
CA ARG A 108 -16.25 11.10 -8.30
C ARG A 108 -14.75 11.29 -8.22
N LEU A 109 -14.05 10.93 -9.29
CA LEU A 109 -12.68 11.37 -9.50
C LEU A 109 -12.72 12.88 -9.65
N ARG A 110 -11.91 13.58 -8.86
CA ARG A 110 -11.65 15.00 -9.08
C ARG A 110 -10.29 15.10 -9.76
N PRO A 111 -10.14 15.92 -10.81
CA PRO A 111 -8.81 16.25 -11.31
C PRO A 111 -7.99 16.79 -10.14
N GLU A 112 -6.83 16.22 -9.88
CA GLU A 112 -5.89 16.88 -8.99
C GLU A 112 -5.40 18.15 -9.70
N PRO A 113 -5.26 19.29 -8.99
CA PRO A 113 -4.40 20.35 -9.49
C PRO A 113 -3.05 19.72 -9.82
N LEU A 114 -2.41 20.14 -10.91
CA LEU A 114 -1.04 19.76 -11.22
C LEU A 114 -0.16 20.19 -10.05
N ALA A 115 0.00 19.34 -9.04
CA ALA A 115 1.00 19.53 -8.01
C ALA A 115 2.33 19.43 -8.74
N SER A 116 3.12 20.50 -8.68
CA SER A 116 4.50 20.45 -9.12
C SER A 116 5.17 19.35 -8.31
N SER A 117 5.34 18.18 -8.93
CA SER A 117 6.26 17.17 -8.45
C SER A 117 7.63 17.82 -8.53
N THR A 118 8.05 18.49 -7.44
CA THR A 118 9.44 18.88 -7.29
C THR A 118 10.21 17.57 -7.39
N PRO A 119 11.06 17.39 -8.43
CA PRO A 119 11.89 16.21 -8.49
C PRO A 119 12.70 16.15 -7.18
N PRO A 120 12.96 14.95 -6.64
CA PRO A 120 13.82 14.84 -5.48
C PRO A 120 15.11 15.62 -5.76
N ALA A 121 15.58 16.38 -4.77
CA ALA A 121 16.84 17.11 -4.88
C ALA A 121 17.93 16.12 -5.36
N PRO A 122 18.85 16.53 -6.25
CA PRO A 122 19.86 15.66 -6.86
C PRO A 122 20.78 14.97 -5.83
N ASP A 123 20.73 15.38 -4.56
CA ASP A 123 21.54 14.88 -3.44
C ASP A 123 20.75 14.02 -2.44
N ALA A 124 19.54 13.55 -2.78
CA ALA A 124 18.82 12.61 -1.92
C ALA A 124 19.62 11.28 -1.81
N PRO A 125 19.89 10.77 -0.58
CA PRO A 125 20.72 9.59 -0.41
C PRO A 125 20.17 8.39 -1.21
N ALA A 126 21.08 7.70 -1.91
CA ALA A 126 20.77 6.56 -2.77
C ALA A 126 20.24 5.39 -1.95
N GLY A 127 18.92 5.24 -1.90
CA GLY A 127 18.24 4.11 -1.25
C GLY A 127 17.14 3.55 -2.14
N ARG A 128 16.90 2.23 -2.04
CA ARG A 128 15.81 1.55 -2.74
C ARG A 128 14.48 2.18 -2.34
N CYS A 129 13.55 2.29 -3.28
CA CYS A 129 12.23 2.88 -3.05
C CYS A 129 12.24 4.36 -2.61
N ALA A 130 13.33 5.10 -2.84
CA ALA A 130 13.57 6.42 -2.23
C ALA A 130 13.48 6.40 -0.68
N ILE A 131 13.86 5.28 -0.06
CA ILE A 131 13.95 5.08 1.38
C ILE A 131 15.45 5.04 1.75
N PRO A 132 15.99 6.07 2.42
CA PRO A 132 17.37 6.08 2.86
C PRO A 132 17.70 4.88 3.75
N GLY A 133 18.88 4.27 3.57
CA GLY A 133 19.31 3.08 4.33
C GLY A 133 18.69 1.75 3.86
N LEU A 134 17.82 1.76 2.84
CA LEU A 134 17.22 0.56 2.28
C LEU A 134 18.03 0.05 1.07
N GLY A 135 18.60 -1.16 1.16
CA GLY A 135 19.25 -1.82 0.03
C GLY A 135 20.69 -1.37 -0.29
N GLU A 136 21.37 -0.74 0.66
CA GLU A 136 22.80 -0.33 0.57
C GLU A 136 23.80 -1.51 0.67
N ASP A 137 23.32 -2.76 0.66
CA ASP A 137 24.16 -3.95 0.69
C ASP A 137 24.67 -4.29 -0.73
N ALA A 138 25.97 -4.58 -0.88
CA ALA A 138 26.63 -4.85 -2.18
C ALA A 138 26.05 -6.03 -2.99
N ALA A 139 25.25 -6.90 -2.37
CA ALA A 139 24.53 -7.98 -3.05
C ALA A 139 23.26 -7.51 -3.80
N GLY A 140 22.90 -6.23 -3.69
CA GLY A 140 21.66 -5.65 -4.20
C GLY A 140 21.67 -5.21 -5.66
N GLU A 141 22.75 -5.39 -6.43
CA GLU A 141 22.85 -4.88 -7.82
C GLU A 141 21.80 -5.50 -8.78
N HIS A 142 21.32 -6.72 -8.50
CA HIS A 142 20.31 -7.42 -9.33
C HIS A 142 18.86 -7.20 -8.85
N LEU A 143 18.61 -6.27 -7.93
CA LEU A 143 17.26 -5.98 -7.45
C LEU A 143 16.61 -4.89 -8.30
N THR A 144 15.30 -5.01 -8.52
CA THR A 144 14.48 -3.97 -9.15
C THR A 144 13.48 -3.44 -8.12
N ASP A 145 13.23 -2.13 -8.16
CA ASP A 145 12.25 -1.48 -7.31
C ASP A 145 11.21 -0.71 -8.13
N THR A 146 9.95 -0.82 -7.70
CA THR A 146 8.83 -0.10 -8.30
C THR A 146 8.27 0.85 -7.27
N VAL A 147 8.54 2.14 -7.47
CA VAL A 147 7.93 3.22 -6.70
C VAL A 147 6.81 3.82 -7.54
N ALA A 148 5.61 3.90 -6.98
CA ALA A 148 4.51 4.58 -7.64
C ALA A 148 3.85 5.59 -6.71
N GLY A 149 3.48 6.72 -7.31
CA GLY A 149 3.05 7.91 -6.60
C GLY A 149 4.26 8.70 -6.15
N GLY A 150 4.33 9.98 -6.51
CA GLY A 150 5.18 10.90 -5.75
C GLY A 150 4.84 10.74 -4.28
N ALA A 151 5.83 10.88 -3.40
CA ALA A 151 5.68 10.75 -1.95
C ALA A 151 4.53 11.62 -1.43
N GLY A 152 3.31 11.10 -1.47
CA GLY A 152 2.12 11.75 -0.96
C GLY A 152 2.04 11.52 0.54
N ASP A 153 1.47 12.49 1.25
CA ASP A 153 1.36 12.43 2.71
C ASP A 153 0.41 11.32 3.19
N ASP A 154 -0.36 10.68 2.29
CA ASP A 154 -1.48 9.82 2.65
C ASP A 154 -1.49 8.42 1.99
N LEU A 155 -0.62 8.17 1.01
CA LEU A 155 -0.31 6.84 0.47
C LEU A 155 1.12 6.83 -0.10
N GLN A 156 1.92 5.86 0.33
CA GLN A 156 3.14 5.46 -0.37
C GLN A 156 3.15 3.94 -0.51
N SER A 157 3.54 3.45 -1.67
CA SER A 157 3.71 2.01 -1.89
C SER A 157 4.97 1.74 -2.71
N CYS A 158 5.73 0.72 -2.31
CA CYS A 158 6.87 0.23 -3.04
C CYS A 158 6.93 -1.30 -3.03
N ALA A 159 7.37 -1.90 -4.14
CA ALA A 159 7.83 -3.27 -4.20
C ALA A 159 9.32 -3.31 -4.52
N VAL A 160 10.05 -4.23 -3.89
CA VAL A 160 11.37 -4.68 -4.30
C VAL A 160 11.27 -6.13 -4.75
N ALA A 161 11.79 -6.44 -5.94
CA ALA A 161 11.79 -7.77 -6.52
C ALA A 161 13.21 -8.30 -6.71
N GLU A 162 13.33 -9.63 -6.70
CA GLU A 162 14.54 -10.36 -7.02
C GLU A 162 14.63 -10.58 -8.54
N GLY A 163 15.76 -10.17 -9.15
CA GLY A 163 16.17 -10.59 -10.49
C GLY A 163 15.17 -10.31 -11.63
N ASP A 164 15.40 -10.99 -12.75
CA ASP A 164 14.58 -10.90 -13.96
C ASP A 164 13.25 -11.69 -13.84
N ASP A 165 13.15 -12.61 -12.88
CA ASP A 165 11.96 -13.41 -12.60
C ASP A 165 10.86 -12.61 -11.87
N GLY A 166 11.16 -11.38 -11.42
CA GLY A 166 10.17 -10.39 -10.98
C GLY A 166 9.40 -10.79 -9.72
N ARG A 167 9.87 -11.80 -8.98
CA ARG A 167 9.20 -12.27 -7.77
C ARG A 167 9.37 -11.21 -6.66
N PRO A 168 8.28 -10.74 -6.05
CA PRO A 168 8.36 -9.73 -5.01
C PRO A 168 9.09 -10.32 -3.80
N ALA A 169 10.13 -9.62 -3.34
CA ALA A 169 10.91 -9.99 -2.17
C ALA A 169 10.48 -9.19 -0.94
N ALA A 170 10.21 -7.90 -1.11
CA ALA A 170 9.64 -7.06 -0.07
C ALA A 170 8.63 -6.07 -0.64
N ARG A 171 7.57 -5.79 0.11
CA ARG A 171 6.61 -4.73 -0.19
C ARG A 171 6.45 -3.83 1.01
N PHE A 172 6.46 -2.52 0.78
CA PHE A 172 6.32 -1.50 1.79
C PHE A 172 5.12 -0.63 1.46
N THR A 173 4.32 -0.30 2.47
CA THR A 173 3.12 0.53 2.30
C THR A 173 2.96 1.45 3.49
N MET A 174 2.70 2.72 3.22
CA MET A 174 2.20 3.68 4.21
C MET A 174 0.84 4.17 3.76
N VAL A 175 -0.14 4.21 4.66
CA VAL A 175 -1.47 4.78 4.43
C VAL A 175 -1.82 5.76 5.55
N GLY A 176 -2.23 6.97 5.17
CA GLY A 176 -2.75 8.01 6.08
C GLY A 176 -4.22 8.36 5.83
N ARG A 177 -4.83 7.87 4.74
CA ARG A 177 -6.26 8.08 4.46
C ARG A 177 -7.11 7.32 5.50
N PRO A 178 -7.94 7.98 6.32
CA PRO A 178 -8.64 7.33 7.44
C PRO A 178 -9.42 6.08 7.04
N ARG A 179 -10.05 6.12 5.86
CA ARG A 179 -10.88 5.02 5.40
C ARG A 179 -10.08 3.82 4.88
N ILE A 180 -8.87 4.05 4.38
CA ILE A 180 -7.93 2.96 4.02
C ILE A 180 -7.29 2.42 5.30
N VAL A 181 -6.95 3.29 6.26
CA VAL A 181 -6.44 2.91 7.59
C VAL A 181 -7.40 1.98 8.32
N ALA A 182 -8.72 2.21 8.22
CA ALA A 182 -9.74 1.34 8.81
C ALA A 182 -9.69 -0.13 8.33
N LEU A 183 -9.06 -0.42 7.18
CA LEU A 183 -8.85 -1.80 6.73
C LEU A 183 -7.97 -2.60 7.70
N PHE A 184 -7.11 -1.92 8.45
CA PHE A 184 -6.14 -2.49 9.37
C PHE A 184 -6.64 -2.57 10.82
N ASP A 185 -7.88 -2.15 11.09
CA ASP A 185 -8.48 -2.25 12.42
C ASP A 185 -8.51 -3.71 12.89
N GLY A 186 -8.02 -3.94 14.11
CA GLY A 186 -7.86 -5.28 14.70
C GLY A 186 -6.67 -6.09 14.19
N LEU A 187 -5.87 -5.60 13.24
CA LEU A 187 -4.72 -6.34 12.68
C LEU A 187 -3.38 -6.03 13.37
N THR A 188 -3.27 -4.87 14.01
CA THR A 188 -2.04 -4.38 14.66
C THR A 188 -1.81 -4.98 16.04
N GLY A 189 -2.84 -5.59 16.65
CA GLY A 189 -2.84 -5.91 18.08
C GLY A 189 -2.87 -4.66 18.97
N ASP A 190 -2.68 -4.88 20.27
CA ASP A 190 -2.81 -3.85 21.32
C ASP A 190 -1.46 -3.39 21.91
N SER A 191 -0.34 -3.95 21.44
CA SER A 191 1.01 -3.67 21.94
C SER A 191 1.90 -3.10 20.84
N PRO A 192 3.02 -2.44 21.18
CA PRO A 192 4.05 -2.09 20.21
C PRO A 192 4.67 -3.34 19.56
N PRO A 193 5.19 -3.24 18.32
CA PRO A 193 5.78 -4.38 17.61
C PRO A 193 7.06 -4.93 18.28
N ALA A 194 7.80 -4.07 19.00
CA ALA A 194 8.97 -4.41 19.80
C ALA A 194 9.24 -3.30 20.84
N PRO A 195 10.11 -3.51 21.85
CA PRO A 195 10.56 -2.44 22.75
C PRO A 195 11.11 -1.24 21.97
N GLY A 196 10.89 -0.02 22.46
CA GLY A 196 11.36 1.22 21.82
C GLY A 196 10.44 1.76 20.73
N TRP A 197 9.38 1.04 20.34
CA TRP A 197 8.40 1.51 19.36
C TRP A 197 7.25 2.29 20.00
N ARG A 198 6.79 3.33 19.30
CA ARG A 198 5.59 4.11 19.61
C ARG A 198 4.48 3.77 18.64
N GLY A 199 3.35 3.34 19.19
CA GLY A 199 2.18 2.91 18.43
C GLY A 199 1.82 1.46 18.71
N ARG A 200 0.86 0.94 17.96
CA ARG A 200 0.40 -0.45 18.06
C ARG A 200 0.81 -1.21 16.83
N GLY A 201 1.36 -2.40 16.99
CA GLY A 201 1.88 -3.15 15.87
C GLY A 201 2.38 -4.53 16.22
N ARG A 202 2.83 -5.21 15.18
CA ARG A 202 3.43 -6.54 15.27
C ARG A 202 4.51 -6.70 14.23
N MET A 203 5.46 -7.58 14.52
CA MET A 203 6.55 -7.91 13.62
C MET A 203 6.84 -9.41 13.72
N ASP A 204 6.84 -10.09 12.58
CA ASP A 204 7.16 -11.51 12.47
C ASP A 204 7.91 -11.78 11.15
N ALA A 205 8.25 -13.04 10.87
CA ALA A 205 9.03 -13.39 9.68
C ALA A 205 8.31 -13.10 8.35
N ALA A 206 6.97 -12.95 8.36
CA ALA A 206 6.21 -12.64 7.16
C ALA A 206 6.13 -11.12 6.90
N GLY A 207 6.52 -10.29 7.87
CA GLY A 207 6.49 -8.84 7.74
C GLY A 207 6.23 -8.11 9.04
N ALA A 208 5.86 -6.85 8.91
CA ALA A 208 5.59 -5.97 10.04
C ALA A 208 4.41 -5.05 9.75
N LEU A 209 3.73 -4.65 10.82
CA LEU A 209 2.61 -3.71 10.76
C LEU A 209 2.70 -2.79 11.97
N LEU A 210 2.57 -1.49 11.74
CA LEU A 210 2.52 -0.46 12.78
C LEU A 210 1.39 0.51 12.47
N ARG A 211 0.58 0.82 13.46
CA ARG A 211 -0.31 1.97 13.48
C ARG A 211 0.18 2.97 14.50
N ALA A 212 0.34 4.21 14.07
CA ALA A 212 0.75 5.33 14.88
C ALA A 212 -0.09 6.57 14.55
N GLU A 213 0.02 7.60 15.37
CA GLU A 213 -0.56 8.92 15.10
C GLU A 213 0.55 9.83 14.57
N CYS A 214 0.36 10.36 13.36
CA CYS A 214 1.28 11.28 12.71
C CYS A 214 0.54 12.59 12.40
N ASP A 215 0.99 13.69 13.00
CA ASP A 215 0.34 15.01 12.90
C ASP A 215 -1.18 14.96 13.19
N GLY A 216 -1.57 14.24 14.25
CA GLY A 216 -2.97 14.07 14.65
C GLY A 216 -3.82 13.18 13.73
N ARG A 217 -3.20 12.47 12.78
CA ARG A 217 -3.86 11.56 11.86
C ARG A 217 -3.41 10.11 12.10
N PRO A 218 -4.32 9.13 12.08
CA PRO A 218 -3.94 7.74 12.18
C PRO A 218 -3.22 7.34 10.87
N THR A 219 -2.03 6.75 11.02
CA THR A 219 -1.19 6.31 9.91
C THR A 219 -0.78 4.85 10.14
N VAL A 220 -0.83 4.06 9.08
CA VAL A 220 -0.38 2.67 9.10
C VAL A 220 0.84 2.51 8.20
N PHE A 221 1.85 1.84 8.74
CA PHE A 221 3.04 1.38 8.04
C PHE A 221 3.01 -0.14 7.99
N ALA A 222 3.19 -0.71 6.81
CA ALA A 222 3.18 -2.14 6.60
C ALA A 222 4.39 -2.54 5.77
N MET A 223 4.99 -3.67 6.13
CA MET A 223 5.96 -4.38 5.34
C MET A 223 5.50 -5.83 5.17
N ARG A 224 5.64 -6.37 3.97
CA ARG A 224 5.49 -7.81 3.71
C ARG A 224 6.77 -8.36 3.10
N VAL A 225 7.20 -9.50 3.61
CA VAL A 225 8.24 -10.31 2.98
C VAL A 225 7.55 -11.25 1.99
N GLY A 226 7.98 -11.23 0.74
CA GLY A 226 7.49 -12.08 -0.33
C GLY A 226 8.30 -13.38 -0.45
N PRO A 227 8.02 -14.19 -1.47
CA PRO A 227 8.75 -15.44 -1.72
C PRO A 227 10.11 -15.23 -2.42
N GLY A 228 10.34 -14.08 -3.06
CA GLY A 228 11.67 -13.70 -3.55
C GLY A 228 12.61 -13.54 -2.36
N ARG A 229 13.84 -14.05 -2.46
CA ARG A 229 14.84 -13.95 -1.39
C ARG A 229 15.98 -13.12 -1.90
N THR A 230 16.16 -11.93 -1.34
CA THR A 230 17.26 -11.06 -1.79
C THR A 230 18.60 -11.47 -1.18
N HIS A 231 18.58 -12.29 -0.13
CA HIS A 231 19.74 -12.57 0.72
C HIS A 231 20.36 -11.29 1.31
N THR A 232 19.55 -10.25 1.49
CA THR A 232 19.94 -8.97 2.10
C THR A 232 19.10 -8.68 3.34
N ARG A 233 19.31 -7.51 3.96
CA ARG A 233 18.49 -7.04 5.09
C ARG A 233 16.99 -6.88 4.76
N LEU A 234 16.61 -6.88 3.48
CA LEU A 234 15.21 -6.84 3.03
C LEU A 234 14.43 -8.10 3.42
N ASP A 235 15.12 -9.23 3.60
CA ASP A 235 14.49 -10.49 4.02
C ASP A 235 14.15 -10.52 5.52
N ASP A 236 14.68 -9.57 6.32
CA ASP A 236 14.45 -9.48 7.77
C ASP A 236 13.67 -8.20 8.12
N PRO A 237 12.37 -8.32 8.49
CA PRO A 237 11.55 -7.19 8.94
C PRO A 237 12.13 -6.45 10.15
N ARG A 238 12.92 -7.10 11.00
CA ARG A 238 13.58 -6.44 12.15
C ARG A 238 14.65 -5.44 11.74
N ARG A 239 15.17 -5.58 10.52
CA ARG A 239 16.22 -4.70 9.96
C ARG A 239 15.66 -3.66 9.02
N SER A 240 14.74 -4.06 8.14
CA SER A 240 14.24 -3.20 7.05
C SER A 240 13.01 -2.38 7.43
N PHE A 241 12.14 -2.88 8.30
CA PHE A 241 10.95 -2.12 8.72
C PHE A 241 11.26 -0.83 9.51
N PRO A 242 12.22 -0.81 10.47
CA PRO A 242 12.61 0.45 11.12
C PRO A 242 13.06 1.52 10.12
N ALA A 243 13.94 1.16 9.17
CA ALA A 243 14.43 2.09 8.15
C ALA A 243 13.30 2.68 7.30
N PHE A 244 12.34 1.83 6.89
CA PHE A 244 11.15 2.28 6.19
C PHE A 244 10.31 3.25 7.03
N VAL A 245 10.00 2.88 8.28
CA VAL A 245 9.15 3.72 9.14
C VAL A 245 9.84 5.06 9.41
N ASP A 246 11.12 5.07 9.77
CA ASP A 246 11.85 6.30 10.10
C ASP A 246 11.91 7.25 8.90
N ALA A 247 12.24 6.74 7.72
CA ALA A 247 12.31 7.54 6.50
C ALA A 247 10.94 8.16 6.14
N VAL A 248 9.87 7.37 6.19
CA VAL A 248 8.55 7.84 5.80
C VAL A 248 7.92 8.73 6.86
N ALA A 249 8.06 8.37 8.14
CA ALA A 249 7.61 9.16 9.27
C ALA A 249 8.24 10.56 9.26
N ALA A 250 9.57 10.66 9.07
CA ALA A 250 10.25 11.95 8.99
C ALA A 250 9.72 12.80 7.83
N ARG A 251 9.47 12.18 6.67
CA ARG A 251 9.00 12.88 5.48
C ARG A 251 7.57 13.42 5.63
N ILE A 252 6.68 12.69 6.30
CA ILE A 252 5.28 13.11 6.54
C ILE A 252 5.10 13.96 7.81
N GLY A 253 6.21 14.40 8.43
CA GLY A 253 6.18 15.26 9.63
C GLY A 253 5.80 14.54 10.93
N CYS A 254 5.96 13.22 10.97
CA CYS A 254 5.66 12.42 12.17
C CYS A 254 6.81 12.51 13.18
N ALA A 255 6.48 12.53 14.48
CA ALA A 255 7.48 12.38 15.53
C ALA A 255 8.14 10.99 15.44
N PRO A 256 9.39 10.81 15.92
CA PRO A 256 10.08 9.52 15.86
C PRO A 256 9.21 8.40 16.45
N LEU A 257 9.02 7.34 15.66
CA LEU A 257 8.16 6.20 15.99
C LEU A 257 8.93 5.02 16.57
N HIS A 258 10.25 5.06 16.49
CA HIS A 258 11.14 4.06 17.05
C HIS A 258 12.39 4.75 17.58
N THR A 259 12.86 4.32 18.75
CA THR A 259 14.18 4.67 19.28
C THR A 259 15.06 3.44 19.19
N GLY A 260 16.14 3.53 18.41
CA GLY A 260 17.13 2.45 18.24
C GLY A 260 17.89 2.08 19.50
#